data_AF-A0A5C9C0S2-F1
#
_entry.id   AF-A0A5C9C0S2-F1
#
_cell.length_a   1.000
_cell.length_b   1.000
_cell.length_c   1.000
_cell.angle_alpha   90.00
_cell.angle_beta   90.00
_cell.angle_gamma   90.00
#
_symmetry.space_group_name_H-M   'P 1'
#
loop_
_entity.id
_entity.type
_entity.pdbx_description
1 polymer ?
#
loop_
_entity_poly.entity_id
_entity_poly.type
_entity_poly.pdbx_seq_one_letter_code
_entity_poly.pdbx_strand_id
1 'polypeptide(L)'
;MKTLLPDNHFWHDSLILSVSINTEADKIEMLVLLPDEAGSEQTIAFKNAYGYKEFEGPFQGSPVILSVSAAEQNEQWSKVTIETNAGYRELFCSEISASGGAHNAG
;
A
#
# COMPACT_ATOMS: atom_id res chain seq x y z
N MET A 1 -14.89 -16.34 -2.42
CA MET A 1 -13.93 -15.38 -1.82
C MET A 1 -13.29 -14.60 -2.94
N LYS A 2 -13.41 -13.27 -2.89
CA LYS A 2 -12.83 -12.37 -3.89
C LYS A 2 -11.46 -11.97 -3.36
N THR A 3 -10.40 -12.27 -4.09
CA THR A 3 -9.03 -11.87 -3.73
C THR A 3 -8.99 -10.35 -3.64
N LEU A 4 -8.70 -9.82 -2.45
CA LEU A 4 -8.60 -8.37 -2.22
C LEU A 4 -7.27 -7.79 -2.67
N LEU A 5 -6.23 -8.64 -2.72
CA LEU A 5 -4.90 -8.23 -3.12
C LEU A 5 -4.76 -8.37 -4.64
N PRO A 6 -4.36 -7.30 -5.36
CA PRO A 6 -3.83 -7.45 -6.71
C PRO A 6 -2.57 -8.33 -6.67
N ASP A 7 -2.17 -8.88 -7.82
CA ASP A 7 -1.02 -9.80 -7.92
C ASP A 7 0.19 -9.32 -7.10
N ASN A 8 0.83 -10.25 -6.38
CA ASN A 8 1.92 -9.98 -5.44
C ASN A 8 3.12 -9.22 -6.06
N HIS A 9 3.21 -9.19 -7.39
CA HIS A 9 4.31 -8.60 -8.14
C HIS A 9 4.42 -7.08 -8.03
N PHE A 10 3.33 -6.35 -7.71
CA PHE A 10 3.38 -4.88 -7.57
C PHE A 10 3.85 -4.41 -6.18
N TRP A 11 3.82 -5.31 -5.19
CA TRP A 11 4.08 -4.95 -3.80
C TRP A 11 5.52 -5.24 -3.41
N HIS A 12 6.02 -6.42 -3.73
CA HIS A 12 7.33 -6.87 -3.28
C HIS A 12 8.45 -6.01 -3.87
N ASP A 13 9.41 -5.62 -3.04
CA ASP A 13 10.55 -4.76 -3.36
C ASP A 13 10.20 -3.30 -3.75
N SER A 14 8.93 -2.91 -3.68
CA SER A 14 8.51 -1.52 -3.94
C SER A 14 8.86 -0.61 -2.75
N LEU A 15 9.33 0.61 -3.03
CA LEU A 15 9.63 1.63 -2.02
C LEU A 15 8.40 2.47 -1.72
N ILE A 16 8.06 2.64 -0.43
CA ILE A 16 6.98 3.55 -0.01
C ILE A 16 7.50 4.99 -0.07
N LEU A 17 7.04 5.76 -1.05
CA LEU A 17 7.44 7.16 -1.23
C LEU A 17 6.61 8.10 -0.36
N SER A 18 5.30 7.89 -0.32
CA SER A 18 4.39 8.69 0.51
C SER A 18 3.08 7.98 0.81
N VAL A 19 2.41 8.42 1.87
CA VAL A 19 1.06 7.99 2.23
C VAL A 19 0.19 9.24 2.45
N SER A 20 -0.94 9.29 1.77
CA SER A 20 -1.97 10.31 1.91
C SER A 20 -3.23 9.71 2.51
N ILE A 21 -3.78 10.36 3.53
CA ILE A 21 -4.99 9.91 4.23
C ILE A 21 -6.08 10.94 3.96
N ASN A 22 -7.13 10.54 3.24
CA ASN A 22 -8.32 11.34 3.01
C ASN A 22 -9.48 10.75 3.84
N THR A 23 -9.72 11.35 5.00
CA THR A 23 -10.77 10.93 5.94
C THR A 23 -12.18 11.27 5.48
N GLU A 24 -12.36 12.26 4.60
CA GLU A 24 -13.69 12.61 4.07
C GLU A 24 -14.17 11.58 3.03
N ALA A 25 -13.23 10.98 2.30
CA ALA A 25 -13.50 9.97 1.27
C ALA A 25 -13.27 8.53 1.76
N ASP A 26 -13.00 8.32 3.05
CA ASP A 26 -12.58 7.04 3.64
C ASP A 26 -11.52 6.32 2.77
N LYS A 27 -10.46 7.04 2.41
CA LYS A 27 -9.47 6.59 1.43
C LYS A 27 -8.04 6.80 1.94
N ILE A 28 -7.20 5.79 1.77
CA ILE A 28 -5.76 5.88 1.97
C ILE A 28 -5.08 5.62 0.63
N GLU A 29 -4.14 6.48 0.25
CA GLU A 29 -3.37 6.36 -0.99
C GLU A 29 -1.89 6.23 -0.63
N MET A 30 -1.26 5.17 -1.11
CA MET A 30 0.16 4.91 -0.96
C MET A 30 0.84 5.02 -2.32
N LEU A 31 1.74 5.99 -2.45
CA LEU A 31 2.60 6.11 -3.62
C LEU A 31 3.82 5.22 -3.42
N VAL A 32 4.06 4.31 -4.36
CA VAL A 32 5.22 3.42 -4.35
C VAL A 32 6.07 3.60 -5.59
N LEU A 33 7.39 3.39 -5.44
CA LEU A 33 8.32 3.21 -6.55
C LEU A 33 8.48 1.71 -6.81
N LEU A 34 8.20 1.27 -8.03
CA LEU A 34 8.37 -0.13 -8.41
C LEU A 34 9.85 -0.48 -8.59
N PRO A 35 10.24 -1.75 -8.37
CA PRO A 35 11.63 -2.21 -8.54
C PRO A 35 12.01 -2.43 -10.02
N ASP A 36 11.33 -1.77 -10.96
CA ASP A 36 11.63 -1.89 -12.39
C ASP A 36 12.80 -0.99 -12.80
N GLU A 37 13.40 -1.26 -13.96
CA GLU A 37 14.53 -0.45 -14.48
C GLU A 37 14.15 1.01 -14.73
N ALA A 38 12.85 1.29 -14.91
CA ALA A 38 12.33 2.63 -15.16
C ALA A 38 12.15 3.45 -13.88
N GLY A 39 12.08 2.82 -12.70
CA GLY A 39 11.69 3.49 -11.47
C GLY A 39 10.27 4.04 -11.57
N SER A 40 9.33 3.23 -12.05
CA SER A 40 7.95 3.66 -12.27
C SER A 40 7.23 3.91 -10.95
N GLU A 41 6.51 5.03 -10.86
CA GLU A 41 5.63 5.31 -9.72
C GLU A 41 4.23 4.70 -9.92
N GLN A 42 3.70 4.12 -8.85
CA GLN A 42 2.35 3.57 -8.82
C GLN A 42 1.62 4.01 -7.55
N THR A 43 0.36 4.43 -7.71
CA THR A 43 -0.53 4.72 -6.58
C THR A 43 -1.37 3.50 -6.26
N ILE A 44 -1.29 3.07 -5.01
CA ILE A 44 -2.12 2.03 -4.41
C ILE A 44 -3.18 2.71 -3.56
N ALA A 45 -4.45 2.56 -3.94
CA ALA A 45 -5.58 3.13 -3.24
C ALA A 45 -6.32 2.04 -2.45
N PHE A 46 -6.49 2.29 -1.15
CA PHE A 46 -7.32 1.53 -0.23
C PHE A 46 -8.62 2.29 -0.02
N LYS A 47 -9.77 1.71 -0.38
CA LYS A 47 -11.08 2.37 -0.31
C LYS A 47 -11.90 1.88 0.87
N ASN A 48 -12.77 2.75 1.38
CA ASN A 48 -13.53 2.53 2.62
C ASN A 48 -12.58 2.07 3.73
N ALA A 49 -11.52 2.85 3.92
CA ALA A 49 -10.34 2.48 4.66
C ALA A 49 -10.18 3.31 5.93
N TYR A 50 -9.76 2.66 7.02
CA TYR A 50 -9.57 3.28 8.32
C TYR A 50 -8.47 2.61 9.13
N GLY A 51 -8.11 3.24 10.25
CA GLY A 51 -7.23 2.63 11.25
C GLY A 51 -5.78 2.48 10.80
N TYR A 52 -5.32 3.30 9.84
CA TYR A 52 -3.93 3.31 9.40
C TYR A 52 -2.98 3.54 10.58
N LYS A 53 -1.99 2.64 10.72
CA LYS A 53 -0.94 2.74 11.72
C LYS A 53 0.39 2.24 11.18
N GLU A 54 1.45 2.88 11.66
CA GLU A 54 2.82 2.49 11.39
C GLU A 54 3.43 1.92 12.68
N PHE A 55 3.97 0.71 12.59
CA PHE A 55 4.69 0.03 13.66
C PHE A 55 6.13 -0.19 13.19
N GLU A 56 6.79 0.92 12.83
CA GLU A 56 8.15 0.94 12.32
C GLU A 56 9.13 1.49 13.36
N GLY A 57 10.34 0.95 13.39
CA GLY A 57 11.44 1.48 14.20
C GLY A 57 12.09 2.71 13.56
N PRO A 58 13.13 3.29 14.19
CA PRO A 58 13.93 4.34 13.57
C PRO A 58 14.50 3.85 12.23
N PHE A 59 14.15 4.52 11.14
CA PHE A 59 14.58 4.17 9.79
C PHE A 59 14.96 5.43 9.02
N GLN A 60 15.99 5.34 8.16
CA GLN A 60 16.42 6.45 7.31
C GLN A 60 16.09 6.14 5.85
N GLY A 61 15.29 7.00 5.22
CA GLY A 61 14.83 6.84 3.84
C GLY A 61 13.43 6.22 3.75
N SER A 62 13.06 5.79 2.54
CA SER A 62 11.77 5.15 2.25
C SER A 62 11.80 3.66 2.58
N PRO A 63 10.85 3.14 3.37
CA PRO A 63 10.76 1.70 3.64
C PRO A 63 10.48 0.90 2.36
N VAL A 64 11.09 -0.27 2.25
CA VAL A 64 10.82 -1.25 1.19
C VAL A 64 9.75 -2.20 1.68
N ILE A 65 8.76 -2.50 0.84
CA ILE A 65 7.73 -3.50 1.11
C ILE A 65 8.33 -4.90 0.90
N LEU A 66 8.25 -5.73 1.94
CA LEU A 66 8.71 -7.13 1.93
C LEU A 66 7.58 -8.09 1.62
N SER A 67 6.38 -7.84 2.13
CA SER A 67 5.21 -8.65 1.82
C SER A 67 3.92 -7.92 2.19
N VAL A 68 2.82 -8.32 1.57
CA VAL A 68 1.49 -7.83 1.92
C VAL A 68 0.55 -9.00 2.13
N SER A 69 -0.21 -8.94 3.22
CA SER A 69 -1.24 -9.92 3.53
C SER A 69 -2.56 -9.22 3.84
N ALA A 70 -3.66 -9.89 3.52
CA ALA A 70 -5.00 -9.47 3.87
C ALA A 70 -5.66 -10.59 4.67
N ALA A 71 -6.00 -10.31 5.93
CA ALA A 71 -6.82 -11.19 6.75
C ALA A 71 -8.27 -10.72 6.69
N GLU A 72 -9.18 -11.62 6.34
CA GLU A 72 -10.61 -11.34 6.34
C GLU A 72 -11.06 -11.01 7.77
N GLN A 73 -11.68 -9.84 7.96
CA GLN A 73 -12.15 -9.42 9.27
C GLN A 73 -13.55 -8.84 9.14
N ASN A 74 -14.58 -9.65 9.45
CA ASN A 74 -16.01 -9.39 9.24
C ASN A 74 -16.42 -9.24 7.75
N GLU A 75 -17.73 -9.17 7.47
CA GLU A 75 -18.27 -9.18 6.10
C GLU A 75 -17.91 -7.93 5.28
N GLN A 76 -17.42 -6.86 5.90
CA GLN A 76 -17.26 -5.55 5.24
C GLN A 76 -15.81 -5.10 5.05
N TRP A 77 -14.89 -5.50 5.94
CA TRP A 77 -13.51 -5.04 5.89
C TRP A 77 -12.51 -6.19 5.93
N SER A 78 -11.27 -5.90 5.55
CA SER A 78 -10.15 -6.80 5.74
C SER A 78 -8.99 -6.03 6.33
N LYS A 79 -8.29 -6.67 7.26
CA LYS A 79 -7.06 -6.14 7.81
C LYS A 79 -5.96 -6.38 6.79
N VAL A 80 -5.39 -5.30 6.27
CA VAL A 80 -4.18 -5.35 5.43
C VAL A 80 -2.98 -5.12 6.33
N THR A 81 -1.99 -6.00 6.24
CA THR A 81 -0.68 -5.83 6.88
C THR A 81 0.39 -5.76 5.79
N ILE A 82 1.19 -4.70 5.83
CA ILE A 82 2.27 -4.41 4.89
C ILE A 82 3.56 -4.52 5.70
N GLU A 83 4.28 -5.62 5.52
CA GLU A 83 5.60 -5.83 6.13
C GLU A 83 6.63 -5.00 5.39
N THR A 84 7.47 -4.28 6.13
CA THR A 84 8.55 -3.46 5.57
C THR A 84 9.90 -3.83 6.18
N ASN A 85 10.98 -3.36 5.57
CA ASN A 85 12.31 -3.47 6.16
C ASN A 85 12.52 -2.61 7.43
N ALA A 86 11.51 -1.82 7.83
CA ALA A 86 11.52 -0.99 9.03
C ALA A 86 10.58 -1.50 10.14
N GLY A 87 9.78 -2.55 9.88
CA GLY A 87 8.72 -3.03 10.76
C GLY A 87 7.51 -3.43 9.93
N TYR A 88 6.32 -2.92 10.29
CA TYR A 88 5.12 -3.14 9.50
C TYR A 88 4.14 -1.98 9.59
N ARG A 89 3.20 -1.93 8.64
CA ARG A 89 2.07 -1.00 8.61
C ARG A 89 0.78 -1.80 8.54
N GLU A 90 -0.29 -1.26 9.11
CA GLU A 90 -1.61 -1.90 9.03
C GLU A 90 -2.72 -0.90 8.75
N LEU A 91 -3.77 -1.37 8.09
CA LEU A 91 -5.04 -0.66 7.93
C LEU A 91 -6.18 -1.65 7.73
N PHE A 92 -7.41 -1.15 7.79
CA PHE A 92 -8.60 -1.88 7.36
C PHE A 92 -9.14 -1.24 6.09
N CYS A 93 -9.57 -2.05 5.12
CA CYS A 93 -10.23 -1.56 3.91
C CYS A 93 -11.17 -2.62 3.31
N SER A 94 -12.08 -2.22 2.43
CA SER A 94 -12.97 -3.15 1.71
C SER A 94 -12.53 -3.40 0.27
N GLU A 95 -11.67 -2.56 -0.30
CA GLU A 95 -11.19 -2.68 -1.68
C GLU A 95 -9.78 -2.08 -1.81
N ILE A 96 -8.97 -2.71 -2.67
CA ILE A 96 -7.63 -2.25 -3.03
C ILE A 96 -7.55 -2.15 -4.55
N SER A 97 -6.99 -1.06 -5.04
CA SER A 97 -6.76 -0.85 -6.48
C SER A 97 -5.42 -0.18 -6.71
N ALA A 98 -4.76 -0.51 -7.81
CA ALA A 98 -3.50 0.12 -8.20
C ALA A 98 -3.64 0.84 -9.54
N SER A 99 -3.07 2.03 -9.65
CA SER A 99 -3.05 2.84 -10.87
C SER A 99 -1.65 3.41 -11.09
N GLY A 100 -1.09 3.23 -12.29
CA GLY A 100 0.22 3.80 -12.64
C GLY A 100 0.14 5.31 -12.87
N GLY A 101 1.16 6.05 -12.46
CA GLY A 101 1.40 7.40 -12.94
C GLY A 101 2.03 7.33 -14.33
N ALA A 102 1.39 7.91 -15.34
CA ALA A 102 2.04 8.07 -16.64
C ALA A 102 3.27 8.98 -16.45
N HIS A 103 4.46 8.46 -16.71
CA HIS A 103 5.64 9.29 -16.92
C HIS A 103 5.39 10.17 -18.15
N ASN A 104 5.10 11.46 -17.93
CA ASN A 104 5.32 12.46 -18.96
C ASN A 104 6.83 12.61 -19.10
N ALA A 105 7.41 11.97 -20.10
CA ALA A 105 8.73 12.33 -20.59
C ALA A 105 8.61 13.71 -21.25
N GLY A 106 9.14 14.74 -20.58
CA GLY A 106 9.41 16.06 -21.15
C GLY A 106 10.79 16.11 -21.77
#